data_AF-A0A1F6R4K2-F1
#
_entry.id   AF-A0A1F6R4K2-F1
#
_cell.length_a   1.000
_cell.length_b   1.000
_cell.length_c   1.000
_cell.angle_alpha   90.00
_cell.angle_beta   90.00
_cell.angle_gamma   90.00
#
_symmetry.space_group_name_H-M   'P 1'
#
loop_
_entity.id
_entity.type
_entity.pdbx_description
1 polymer ?
#
loop_
_entity_poly.entity_id
_entity_poly.type
_entity_poly.pdbx_seq_one_letter_code
_entity_poly.pdbx_strand_id
1 'polypeptide(L)'
;MPLFLLNVLIISIPVALFEIWIEKEKGWGAGLPKDRWYGAVIGEKSVVMKNVARSIGVPYFFGYAIFMYFLLIPAILILEYLLYIPHPLFLVAVYVAILAIEDFSWFVLNPYFHSLRELLKGPYGSIWWHKRWIPISSSKYLPASYFLSAISVSVLLLIYFYSEIAR
;
A
#
# COMPACT_ATOMS: atom_id res chain seq x y z
N MET A 1 -5.05 20.16 3.67
CA MET A 1 -4.64 19.13 4.64
C MET A 1 -5.80 18.25 5.10
N PRO A 2 -6.97 18.77 5.54
CA PRO A 2 -8.08 17.92 5.99
C PRO A 2 -8.62 16.99 4.89
N LEU A 3 -8.79 17.52 3.67
CA LEU A 3 -9.25 16.74 2.52
C LEU A 3 -8.30 15.59 2.16
N PHE A 4 -6.98 15.82 2.26
CA PHE A 4 -5.97 14.79 2.04
C PHE A 4 -6.14 13.63 3.03
N LEU A 5 -6.19 13.95 4.33
CA LEU A 5 -6.34 12.94 5.38
C LEU A 5 -7.66 12.19 5.22
N LEU A 6 -8.74 12.90 4.90
CA LEU A 6 -10.06 12.31 4.71
C LEU A 6 -10.06 11.31 3.55
N ASN A 7 -9.55 11.68 2.37
CA ASN A 7 -9.48 10.80 1.22
C ASN A 7 -8.63 9.56 1.52
N VAL A 8 -7.46 9.77 2.13
CA VAL A 8 -6.57 8.65 2.48
C VAL A 8 -7.28 7.69 3.43
N LEU A 9 -7.87 8.18 4.52
CA LEU A 9 -8.48 7.31 5.54
C LEU A 9 -9.78 6.64 5.06
N ILE A 10 -10.64 7.34 4.33
CA ILE A 10 -11.91 6.78 3.81
C ILE A 10 -11.65 5.65 2.81
N ILE A 11 -10.54 5.70 2.06
CA ILE A 11 -10.21 4.63 1.10
C ILE A 11 -9.37 3.54 1.76
N SER A 12 -8.30 3.89 2.49
CA SER A 12 -7.37 2.91 3.05
C SER A 12 -7.98 2.01 4.12
N ILE A 13 -8.82 2.55 5.02
CA ILE A 13 -9.37 1.75 6.12
C ILE A 13 -10.34 0.67 5.59
N PRO A 14 -11.35 0.97 4.76
CA PRO A 14 -12.23 -0.06 4.21
C PRO A 14 -11.48 -1.09 3.36
N VAL A 15 -10.46 -0.67 2.61
CA VAL A 15 -9.62 -1.57 1.83
C VAL A 15 -8.87 -2.54 2.75
N ALA A 16 -8.22 -2.04 3.81
CA ALA A 16 -7.52 -2.87 4.78
C ALA A 16 -8.48 -3.85 5.49
N LEU A 17 -9.68 -3.39 5.87
CA LEU A 17 -10.69 -4.26 6.48
C LEU A 17 -11.16 -5.37 5.53
N PHE A 18 -11.32 -5.05 4.24
CA PHE A 18 -11.64 -6.03 3.21
C PHE A 18 -10.51 -7.06 3.06
N GLU A 19 -9.26 -6.62 3.01
CA GLU A 19 -8.10 -7.52 2.91
C GLU A 19 -7.98 -8.41 4.15
N ILE A 20 -8.15 -7.86 5.36
CA ILE A 20 -8.19 -8.63 6.62
C ILE A 20 -9.27 -9.71 6.56
N TRP A 21 -10.47 -9.38 6.06
CA TRP A 21 -11.59 -10.32 5.97
C TRP A 21 -11.26 -11.51 5.05
N ILE A 22 -10.57 -11.26 3.94
CA ILE A 22 -10.17 -12.28 2.97
C ILE A 22 -8.99 -13.12 3.48
N GLU A 23 -7.96 -12.46 4.01
CA GLU A 23 -6.65 -13.08 4.23
C GLU A 23 -6.49 -13.67 5.63
N LYS A 24 -7.18 -13.09 6.61
CA LYS A 24 -7.11 -13.45 8.02
C LYS A 24 -5.65 -13.50 8.49
N GLU A 25 -5.14 -14.69 8.80
CA GLU A 25 -3.80 -14.89 9.37
C GLU A 25 -2.68 -14.99 8.34
N LYS A 26 -3.01 -15.25 7.07
CA LYS A 26 -2.01 -15.68 6.09
C LYS A 26 -1.27 -14.49 5.45
N GLY A 27 -1.97 -13.37 5.31
CA GLY A 27 -1.45 -12.15 4.68
C GLY A 27 -1.15 -12.31 3.20
N TRP A 28 -1.10 -11.19 2.48
CA TRP A 28 -0.55 -11.06 1.13
C TRP A 28 -1.02 -12.19 0.18
N GLY A 29 -2.33 -12.35 0.04
CA GLY A 29 -3.01 -13.31 -0.83
C GLY A 29 -2.76 -14.79 -0.55
N ALA A 30 -1.97 -15.16 0.46
CA ALA A 30 -1.53 -16.55 0.67
C ALA A 30 -2.67 -17.50 1.06
N GLY A 31 -3.81 -16.96 1.51
CA GLY A 31 -5.03 -17.72 1.80
C GLY A 31 -5.93 -17.99 0.60
N LEU A 32 -5.65 -17.37 -0.55
CA LEU A 32 -6.55 -17.42 -1.69
C LEU A 32 -6.35 -18.67 -2.56
N PRO A 33 -7.43 -19.24 -3.13
CA PRO A 33 -7.35 -20.29 -4.14
C PRO A 33 -6.60 -19.79 -5.40
N LYS A 34 -5.46 -20.42 -5.69
CA LYS A 34 -4.54 -20.02 -6.77
C LYS A 34 -5.06 -20.31 -8.18
N ASP A 35 -6.07 -21.16 -8.30
CA ASP A 35 -6.79 -21.50 -9.54
C ASP A 35 -7.81 -20.43 -9.93
N ARG A 36 -8.13 -19.48 -9.04
CA ARG A 36 -9.05 -18.38 -9.30
C ARG A 36 -8.29 -17.12 -9.69
N TRP A 37 -8.90 -16.30 -10.54
CA TRP A 37 -8.29 -15.07 -11.04
C TRP A 37 -7.77 -14.15 -9.91
N TYR A 38 -8.49 -14.07 -8.79
CA TYR A 38 -8.14 -13.21 -7.67
C TYR A 38 -6.95 -13.73 -6.84
N GLY A 39 -6.76 -15.06 -6.78
CA GLY A 39 -5.64 -15.71 -6.10
C GLY A 39 -4.49 -16.11 -7.02
N ALA A 40 -4.64 -15.91 -8.33
CA ALA A 40 -3.60 -16.19 -9.30
C ALA A 40 -2.44 -15.19 -9.18
N VAL A 41 -1.21 -15.70 -9.25
CA VAL A 41 -0.01 -14.86 -9.32
C VAL A 41 0.09 -14.27 -10.72
N ILE A 42 0.02 -12.95 -10.82
CA ILE A 42 0.09 -12.27 -12.12
C ILE A 42 1.54 -12.00 -12.49
N GLY A 43 1.89 -12.31 -13.74
CA GLY A 43 3.21 -12.01 -14.28
C GLY A 43 4.33 -12.94 -13.81
N GLU A 44 4.02 -14.13 -13.31
CA GLU A 44 5.01 -15.12 -12.84
C GLU A 44 6.07 -15.46 -13.90
N LYS A 45 5.71 -15.40 -15.19
CA LYS A 45 6.63 -15.63 -16.32
C LYS A 45 7.24 -14.34 -16.88
N SER A 46 6.78 -13.17 -16.45
CA SER A 46 7.23 -11.87 -16.95
C SER A 46 8.43 -11.34 -16.15
N VAL A 47 9.55 -11.13 -16.83
CA VAL A 47 10.75 -10.52 -16.24
C VAL A 47 10.46 -9.11 -15.73
N VAL A 48 9.64 -8.35 -16.47
CA VAL A 48 9.25 -6.98 -16.11
C VAL A 48 8.52 -6.98 -14.76
N MET A 49 7.50 -7.84 -14.61
CA MET A 49 6.72 -7.90 -13.37
C MET A 49 7.57 -8.35 -12.17
N LYS A 50 8.51 -9.29 -12.38
CA LYS A 50 9.47 -9.70 -11.35
C LYS A 50 10.35 -8.53 -10.90
N ASN A 51 10.83 -7.72 -11.84
CA ASN A 51 11.66 -6.57 -11.53
C ASN A 51 10.87 -5.50 -10.77
N VAL A 52 9.62 -5.24 -11.16
CA VAL A 52 8.73 -4.30 -10.46
C VAL A 52 8.49 -4.75 -9.02
N ALA A 53 8.10 -6.02 -8.82
CA ALA A 53 7.89 -6.58 -7.48
C ALA A 53 9.14 -6.46 -6.61
N ARG A 54 10.32 -6.81 -7.14
CA ARG A 54 11.60 -6.70 -6.43
C ARG A 54 11.94 -5.26 -6.05
N SER A 55 11.69 -4.30 -6.94
CA SER A 55 11.97 -2.88 -6.68
C SER A 55 11.09 -2.30 -5.57
N ILE A 56 9.81 -2.71 -5.54
CA ILE A 56 8.84 -2.30 -4.50
C ILE A 56 9.09 -3.07 -3.19
N GLY A 57 9.83 -4.18 -3.24
CA GLY A 57 10.20 -4.97 -2.06
C GLY A 57 9.16 -6.01 -1.68
N VAL A 58 8.37 -6.46 -2.65
CA VAL A 58 7.31 -7.47 -2.51
C VAL A 58 7.62 -8.71 -3.36
N PRO A 59 7.10 -9.90 -3.02
CA PRO A 59 7.49 -11.13 -3.71
C PRO A 59 6.89 -11.24 -5.11
N TYR A 60 5.61 -10.91 -5.26
CA TYR A 60 4.83 -10.95 -6.49
C TYR A 60 3.44 -10.34 -6.22
N PHE A 61 2.67 -10.11 -7.29
CA PHE A 61 1.31 -9.55 -7.22
C PHE A 61 0.26 -10.64 -7.46
N PHE A 62 -0.80 -10.61 -6.65
CA PHE A 62 -2.00 -11.41 -6.86
C PHE A 62 -3.02 -10.65 -7.72
N GLY A 63 -3.92 -11.38 -8.39
CA GLY A 63 -4.96 -10.76 -9.22
C GLY A 63 -5.85 -9.78 -8.47
N TYR A 64 -6.23 -10.06 -7.22
CA TYR A 64 -7.01 -9.11 -6.41
C TYR A 64 -6.20 -7.85 -6.09
N ALA A 65 -4.92 -7.99 -5.74
CA ALA A 65 -4.03 -6.87 -5.46
C ALA A 65 -3.85 -5.98 -6.71
N ILE A 66 -3.74 -6.58 -7.90
CA ILE A 66 -3.74 -5.82 -9.16
C ILE A 66 -5.05 -5.06 -9.35
N PHE A 67 -6.18 -5.77 -9.23
CA PHE A 67 -7.50 -5.17 -9.39
C PHE A 67 -7.70 -4.01 -8.41
N MET A 68 -7.32 -4.16 -7.14
CA MET A 68 -7.54 -3.13 -6.14
C MET A 68 -6.57 -1.96 -6.27
N TYR A 69 -5.27 -2.24 -6.27
CA TYR A 69 -4.25 -1.19 -6.17
C TYR A 69 -3.93 -0.52 -7.51
N PHE A 70 -4.14 -1.20 -8.64
CA PHE A 70 -3.77 -0.68 -9.96
C PHE A 70 -4.97 -0.39 -10.87
N LEU A 71 -6.20 -0.78 -10.48
CA LEU A 71 -7.41 -0.46 -11.23
C LEU A 71 -8.43 0.32 -10.39
N LEU A 72 -8.91 -0.25 -9.28
CA LEU A 72 -10.00 0.32 -8.49
C LEU A 72 -9.62 1.67 -7.85
N ILE A 73 -8.51 1.71 -7.08
CA ILE A 73 -8.08 2.95 -6.43
C ILE A 73 -7.75 4.04 -7.46
N PRO A 74 -6.97 3.77 -8.54
CA PRO A 74 -6.76 4.75 -9.60
C PRO A 74 -8.06 5.24 -10.25
N ALA A 75 -9.03 4.37 -10.50
CA ALA A 75 -10.32 4.77 -11.05
C ALA A 75 -11.08 5.73 -10.12
N ILE A 76 -11.09 5.48 -8.81
CA ILE A 76 -11.68 6.39 -7.82
C ILE A 76 -10.99 7.77 -7.88
N LEU A 77 -9.65 7.79 -7.90
CA LEU A 77 -8.89 9.04 -7.93
C LEU A 77 -9.04 9.79 -9.27
N ILE A 78 -9.20 9.10 -10.39
CA ILE A 78 -9.51 9.73 -11.68
C ILE A 78 -10.90 10.37 -11.64
N LEU A 79 -11.89 9.73 -11.01
CA LEU A 79 -13.20 10.35 -10.81
C LEU A 79 -13.11 11.58 -9.90
N GLU A 80 -12.34 11.51 -8.81
CA GLU A 80 -12.06 12.68 -7.96
C GLU A 80 -11.38 13.82 -8.74
N TYR A 81 -10.43 13.49 -9.63
CA TYR A 81 -9.77 14.46 -10.50
C TYR A 81 -10.76 15.22 -11.38
N LEU A 82 -11.64 14.48 -12.06
CA LEU A 82 -12.57 15.03 -13.04
C LEU A 82 -13.69 15.85 -12.38
N LEU A 83 -14.08 15.50 -11.16
CA LEU A 83 -15.26 16.06 -10.51
C LEU A 83 -14.94 17.10 -9.43
N TYR A 84 -13.80 17.00 -8.74
CA TYR A 84 -13.57 17.75 -7.50
C TYR A 84 -12.17 18.35 -7.38
N ILE A 85 -11.10 17.59 -7.63
CA ILE A 85 -9.71 17.97 -7.31
C ILE A 85 -8.83 17.88 -8.56
N PRO A 86 -8.80 18.90 -9.43
CA PRO A 86 -8.07 18.86 -10.70
C PRO A 86 -6.56 19.11 -10.50
N HIS A 87 -5.92 18.41 -9.56
CA HIS A 87 -4.49 18.53 -9.30
C HIS A 87 -3.81 17.15 -9.25
N PRO A 88 -3.07 16.78 -10.30
CA PRO A 88 -2.54 15.42 -10.43
C PRO A 88 -1.49 15.10 -9.36
N LEU A 89 -0.67 16.07 -8.95
CA LEU A 89 0.36 15.85 -7.92
C LEU A 89 -0.28 15.52 -6.56
N PHE A 90 -1.37 16.21 -6.22
CA PHE A 90 -2.12 15.93 -5.00
C PHE A 90 -2.70 14.51 -5.02
N LEU A 91 -3.32 14.10 -6.13
CA LEU A 91 -3.92 12.77 -6.24
C LEU A 91 -2.89 11.65 -6.25
N VAL A 92 -1.72 11.86 -6.85
CA VAL A 92 -0.60 10.90 -6.74
C VAL A 92 -0.10 10.82 -5.30
N ALA A 93 -0.02 11.92 -4.56
CA ALA A 93 0.32 11.89 -3.14
C ALA A 93 -0.73 11.10 -2.34
N VAL A 94 -2.03 11.32 -2.61
CA VAL A 94 -3.13 10.57 -2.01
C VAL A 94 -3.01 9.07 -2.33
N TYR A 95 -2.73 8.72 -3.59
CA TYR A 95 -2.54 7.33 -4.01
C TYR A 95 -1.44 6.63 -3.22
N VAL A 96 -0.23 7.21 -3.16
CA VAL A 96 0.91 6.63 -2.44
C VAL A 96 0.60 6.51 -0.94
N ALA A 97 -0.06 7.52 -0.37
CA ALA A 97 -0.47 7.49 1.02
C ALA A 97 -1.52 6.40 1.29
N ILE A 98 -2.51 6.20 0.41
CA ILE A 98 -3.48 5.11 0.53
C ILE A 98 -2.76 3.77 0.59
N LEU A 99 -1.86 3.48 -0.36
CA LEU A 99 -1.15 2.19 -0.38
C LEU A 99 -0.36 1.93 0.91
N ALA A 100 0.29 2.95 1.47
CA ALA A 100 1.08 2.80 2.69
C ALA A 100 0.22 2.69 3.95
N ILE A 101 -0.83 3.52 4.07
CA ILE A 101 -1.70 3.53 5.24
C ILE A 101 -2.61 2.30 5.26
N GLU A 102 -3.00 1.79 4.10
CA GLU A 102 -3.79 0.57 3.95
C GLU A 102 -3.02 -0.65 4.46
N ASP A 103 -1.82 -0.92 3.90
CA ASP A 103 -0.94 -2.01 4.37
C ASP A 103 -0.62 -1.86 5.87
N PHE A 104 -0.32 -0.64 6.34
CA PHE A 104 -0.12 -0.41 7.77
C PHE A 104 -1.37 -0.69 8.61
N SER A 105 -2.56 -0.29 8.12
CA SER A 105 -3.84 -0.54 8.78
C SER A 105 -4.15 -2.02 8.85
N TRP A 106 -3.75 -2.81 7.86
CA TRP A 106 -3.81 -4.27 7.93
C TRP A 106 -3.05 -4.78 9.17
N PHE A 107 -1.82 -4.30 9.40
CA PHE A 107 -1.05 -4.71 10.59
C PHE A 107 -1.63 -4.20 11.91
N VAL A 108 -2.26 -3.03 11.93
CA VAL A 108 -2.81 -2.46 13.17
C VAL A 108 -4.16 -3.08 13.53
N LEU A 109 -5.01 -3.32 12.53
CA LEU A 109 -6.42 -3.66 12.73
C LEU A 109 -6.72 -5.14 12.62
N ASN A 110 -5.81 -5.98 12.10
CA ASN A 110 -6.06 -7.41 11.93
C ASN A 110 -6.19 -8.13 13.30
N PRO A 111 -7.38 -8.63 13.66
CA PRO A 111 -7.58 -9.30 14.95
C PRO A 111 -7.17 -10.77 14.93
N TYR A 112 -6.96 -11.36 13.74
CA TYR A 112 -6.69 -12.79 13.57
C TYR A 112 -5.22 -13.13 13.80
N PHE A 113 -4.33 -12.16 13.69
CA PHE A 113 -2.89 -12.38 13.75
C PHE A 113 -2.21 -11.24 14.52
N HIS A 114 -1.13 -11.54 15.25
CA HIS A 114 -0.32 -10.53 15.95
C HIS A 114 0.55 -9.72 14.97
N SER A 115 -0.07 -9.22 13.91
CA SER A 115 0.51 -8.64 12.71
C SER A 115 1.42 -7.47 13.02
N LEU A 116 1.00 -6.51 13.84
CA LEU A 116 1.87 -5.37 14.22
C LEU A 116 3.12 -5.81 15.00
N ARG A 117 2.99 -6.77 15.92
CA ARG A 117 4.13 -7.26 16.70
C ARG A 117 5.13 -7.97 15.78
N GLU A 118 4.64 -8.77 14.86
CA GLU A 118 5.45 -9.50 13.89
C GLU A 118 6.10 -8.55 12.87
N LEU A 119 5.39 -7.51 12.43
CA LEU A 119 5.94 -6.44 11.59
C LEU A 119 7.13 -5.75 12.26
N LEU A 120 6.99 -5.38 13.54
CA LEU A 120 8.05 -4.69 14.27
C LEU A 120 9.29 -5.54 14.53
N LYS A 121 9.17 -6.88 14.52
CA LYS A 121 10.34 -7.79 14.56
C LYS A 121 11.12 -7.78 13.23
N GLY A 122 10.54 -7.23 12.17
CA GLY A 122 11.14 -7.08 10.85
C GLY A 122 11.69 -8.38 10.28
N PRO A 123 12.99 -8.45 9.95
CA PRO A 123 13.58 -9.65 9.35
C PRO A 123 13.54 -10.89 10.26
N TYR A 124 13.27 -10.71 11.56
CA TYR A 124 13.11 -11.79 12.54
C TYR A 124 11.65 -12.13 12.85
N GLY A 125 10.71 -11.45 12.20
CA GLY A 125 9.27 -11.72 12.31
C GLY A 125 8.79 -12.74 11.29
N SER A 126 7.50 -13.06 11.36
CA SER A 126 6.83 -13.96 10.42
C SER A 126 6.30 -13.27 9.15
N ILE A 127 6.45 -11.95 9.03
CA ILE A 127 6.02 -11.18 7.85
C ILE A 127 6.99 -11.45 6.69
N TRP A 128 6.56 -12.27 5.74
CA TRP A 128 7.43 -12.77 4.68
C TRP A 128 7.38 -11.93 3.40
N TRP A 129 6.35 -11.12 3.18
CA TRP A 129 6.17 -10.38 1.92
C TRP A 129 7.01 -9.08 1.86
N HIS A 130 7.31 -8.44 2.99
CA HIS A 130 8.23 -7.30 3.02
C HIS A 130 9.69 -7.78 2.97
N LYS A 131 10.44 -7.35 1.95
CA LYS A 131 11.81 -7.84 1.69
C LYS A 131 12.92 -6.91 2.14
N ARG A 132 12.61 -5.66 2.47
CA ARG A 132 13.60 -4.65 2.89
C ARG A 132 13.11 -3.98 4.17
N TRP A 133 14.00 -3.93 5.15
CA TRP A 133 13.69 -3.47 6.50
C TRP A 133 14.65 -2.35 6.91
N ILE A 134 14.14 -1.35 7.62
CA ILE A 134 14.91 -0.26 8.21
C ILE A 134 14.80 -0.38 9.73
N PRO A 135 15.92 -0.47 10.46
CA PRO A 135 15.89 -0.44 11.92
C PRO A 135 15.46 0.95 12.40
N ILE A 136 14.43 1.00 13.25
CA ILE A 136 13.95 2.25 13.87
C ILE A 136 14.34 2.35 15.36
N SER A 137 14.67 1.22 15.99
CA SER A 137 15.28 1.16 17.31
C SER A 137 16.14 -0.10 17.44
N SER A 138 16.76 -0.32 18.60
CA SER A 138 17.60 -1.50 18.87
C SER A 138 16.90 -2.84 18.63
N SER A 139 15.57 -2.91 18.69
CA SER A 139 14.80 -4.15 18.54
C SER A 139 13.55 -4.01 17.65
N LYS A 140 13.38 -2.87 16.97
CA LYS A 140 12.21 -2.59 16.13
C LYS A 140 12.61 -2.20 14.71
N TYR A 141 11.83 -2.67 13.75
CA TYR A 141 12.03 -2.45 12.33
C TYR A 141 10.73 -1.95 11.69
N LEU A 142 10.86 -1.28 10.55
CA LEU A 142 9.76 -1.01 9.64
C LEU A 142 10.15 -1.38 8.20
N PRO A 143 9.20 -1.77 7.35
CA PRO A 143 9.46 -1.92 5.93
C PRO A 143 10.04 -0.65 5.32
N ALA A 144 11.06 -0.79 4.47
CA ALA A 144 11.67 0.35 3.78
C ALA A 144 10.67 1.09 2.87
N SER A 145 9.65 0.37 2.38
CA SER A 145 8.55 0.93 1.59
C SER A 145 7.81 2.04 2.34
N TYR A 146 7.61 1.93 3.66
CA TYR A 146 6.93 2.98 4.43
C TYR A 146 7.73 4.28 4.48
N PHE A 147 9.05 4.18 4.63
CA PHE A 147 9.92 5.34 4.61
C PHE A 147 9.93 6.01 3.23
N LEU A 148 10.03 5.21 2.16
CA LEU A 148 9.97 5.72 0.78
C LEU A 148 8.62 6.36 0.46
N SER A 149 7.52 5.76 0.90
CA SER A 149 6.18 6.32 0.75
C SER A 149 6.05 7.65 1.50
N ALA A 150 6.52 7.73 2.75
CA ALA A 150 6.50 8.96 3.53
C ALA A 150 7.28 10.09 2.84
N ILE A 151 8.50 9.83 2.37
CA ILE A 151 9.29 10.80 1.60
C ILE A 151 8.55 11.21 0.34
N SER A 152 8.03 10.26 -0.43
CA SER A 152 7.35 10.53 -1.69
C SER A 152 6.13 11.42 -1.49
N VAL A 153 5.30 11.12 -0.48
CA VAL A 153 4.13 11.93 -0.11
C VAL A 153 4.56 13.33 0.34
N SER A 154 5.57 13.45 1.20
CA SER A 154 6.05 14.77 1.65
C SER A 154 6.56 15.63 0.50
N VAL A 155 7.34 15.06 -0.42
CA VAL A 155 7.86 15.77 -1.59
C VAL A 155 6.73 16.19 -2.53
N LEU A 156 5.80 15.28 -2.86
CA LEU A 156 4.68 15.60 -3.74
C LEU A 156 3.77 16.68 -3.16
N LEU A 157 3.48 16.62 -1.86
CA LEU A 157 2.69 17.66 -1.19
C LEU A 157 3.43 18.99 -1.13
N LEU A 158 4.74 19.00 -0.89
CA LEU A 158 5.54 20.22 -0.90
C LEU A 158 5.51 20.89 -2.27
N ILE A 159 5.71 20.13 -3.35
CA ILE A 159 5.65 20.63 -4.72
C ILE A 159 4.24 21.15 -5.03
N TYR A 160 3.21 20.42 -4.63
CA TYR A 160 1.81 20.84 -4.74
C TYR A 160 1.58 22.20 -4.06
N PHE A 161 1.92 22.34 -2.77
CA PHE A 161 1.69 23.58 -2.04
C PHE A 161 2.48 24.74 -2.64
N TYR A 162 3.72 24.51 -3.06
CA TYR A 162 4.50 25.52 -3.76
C TYR A 162 3.83 25.96 -5.07
N SER A 163 3.31 25.02 -5.85
CA SER A 163 2.62 25.31 -7.11
C SER A 163 1.32 26.11 -6.93
N GLU A 164 0.64 25.93 -5.79
CA GLU A 164 -0.57 26.68 -5.45
C GLU A 164 -0.28 28.08 -4.92
N ILE A 165 0.85 28.28 -4.21
CA ILE A 165 1.28 29.60 -3.74
C ILE A 165 1.80 30.47 -4.90
N ALA A 166 2.41 29.84 -5.90
CA ALA A 166 2.98 30.53 -7.06
C ALA A 166 1.93 30.96 -8.12
N ARG A 167 0.65 30.63 -7.93
CA ARG A 167 -0.49 31.05 -8.77
C ARG A 167 -1.15 32.28 -8.17
#